data_AF-A0A2V1D762-F1
#
_entry.id   AF-A0A2V1D762-F1
#
_cell.length_a   1.000
_cell.length_b   1.000
_cell.length_c   1.000
_cell.angle_alpha   90.00
_cell.angle_beta   90.00
_cell.angle_gamma   90.00
#
_symmetry.space_group_name_H-M   'P 1'
#
loop_
_entity.id
_entity.type
_entity.pdbx_description
1 polymer ?
#
loop_
_entity_poly.entity_id
_entity_poly.type
_entity_poly.pdbx_seq_one_letter_code
_entity_poly.pdbx_strand_id
1 'polypeptide(L)'
;QILWIGCSDSGFAETKTLDLLPEEIIVHTNPGSVLSNDDLGTSSTLEYALRILEVKHIIVCGHYGCKLVNVTTSTNPIKEWLKDVDELYEYHRDELERIENMIERNRRLVELHVWSQARSLLQKQNIRKVEQDRGLKVHAFVYD
;
A
#
# COMPACT_ATOMS: atom_id res chain seq x y z
N GLN A 1 0.78 -18.43 -3.64
CA GLN A 1 0.62 -17.63 -2.43
C GLN A 1 0.90 -16.16 -2.70
N ILE A 2 0.09 -15.29 -2.11
CA ILE A 2 0.04 -13.83 -2.29
C ILE A 2 0.36 -13.17 -0.95
N LEU A 3 1.16 -12.11 -0.94
CA LEU A 3 1.18 -11.13 0.15
C LEU A 3 0.25 -9.98 -0.21
N TRP A 4 -0.77 -9.74 0.60
CA TRP A 4 -1.65 -8.59 0.50
C TRP A 4 -1.27 -7.54 1.52
N ILE A 5 -1.12 -6.29 1.07
CA ILE A 5 -0.81 -5.13 1.89
C ILE A 5 -1.99 -4.17 1.72
N GLY A 6 -2.81 -4.03 2.76
CA GLY A 6 -4.09 -3.31 2.70
C GLY A 6 -4.24 -2.24 3.77
N CYS A 7 -5.32 -1.47 3.65
CA CYS A 7 -5.71 -0.49 4.68
C CYS A 7 -6.53 -1.16 5.78
N SER A 8 -6.17 -0.89 7.04
CA SER A 8 -6.87 -1.42 8.22
C SER A 8 -8.27 -0.82 8.46
N ASP A 9 -8.62 0.31 7.83
CA ASP A 9 -9.96 0.93 7.96
C ASP A 9 -10.96 0.47 6.90
N SER A 10 -10.54 -0.43 5.99
CA SER A 10 -11.32 -0.79 4.81
C SER A 10 -12.53 -1.68 5.08
N GLY A 11 -12.55 -2.39 6.22
CA GLY A 11 -13.57 -3.40 6.53
C GLY A 11 -13.61 -4.59 5.54
N PHE A 12 -12.63 -4.67 4.63
CA PHE A 12 -12.55 -5.69 3.60
C PHE A 12 -11.89 -6.94 4.20
N ALA A 13 -12.64 -8.04 4.31
CA ALA A 13 -12.09 -9.31 4.77
C ALA A 13 -11.39 -10.03 3.61
N GLU A 14 -10.12 -9.70 3.35
CA GLU A 14 -9.40 -10.05 2.13
C GLU A 14 -9.55 -11.52 1.70
N THR A 15 -9.20 -12.44 2.60
CA THR A 15 -9.24 -13.88 2.34
C THR A 15 -10.63 -14.34 1.91
N LYS A 16 -11.67 -13.84 2.57
CA LYS A 16 -13.05 -14.21 2.28
C LYS A 16 -13.55 -13.55 0.99
N THR A 17 -13.28 -12.26 0.81
CA THR A 17 -13.80 -11.51 -0.34
C THR A 17 -13.17 -11.95 -1.64
N LEU A 18 -11.90 -12.36 -1.61
CA LEU A 18 -11.19 -12.90 -2.78
C LEU A 18 -11.44 -14.39 -3.02
N ASP A 19 -12.27 -15.04 -2.19
CA ASP A 19 -12.55 -16.48 -2.23
C ASP A 19 -11.27 -17.33 -2.23
N LEU A 20 -10.32 -16.95 -1.36
CA LEU A 20 -9.03 -17.60 -1.21
C LEU A 20 -9.00 -18.45 0.06
N LEU A 21 -8.21 -19.51 0.02
CA LEU A 21 -7.88 -20.28 1.22
C LEU A 21 -6.83 -19.52 2.07
N PRO A 22 -6.81 -19.68 3.41
CA PRO A 22 -5.82 -19.03 4.27
C PRO A 22 -4.36 -19.31 3.89
N GLU A 23 -4.08 -20.48 3.32
CA GLU A 23 -2.76 -20.85 2.81
C GLU A 23 -2.38 -20.14 1.49
N GLU A 24 -3.34 -19.55 0.77
CA GLU A 24 -3.11 -18.87 -0.50
C GLU A 24 -2.74 -17.40 -0.34
N ILE A 25 -3.02 -16.81 0.82
CA ILE A 25 -2.82 -15.38 1.09
C ILE A 25 -2.31 -15.13 2.50
N ILE A 26 -1.28 -14.30 2.62
CA ILE A 26 -0.89 -13.65 3.87
C ILE A 26 -1.29 -12.18 3.79
N VAL A 27 -1.94 -11.68 4.84
CA VAL A 27 -2.51 -10.34 4.89
C VAL A 27 -1.73 -9.50 5.91
N HIS A 28 -1.27 -8.33 5.47
CA HIS A 28 -0.73 -7.27 6.31
C HIS A 28 -1.61 -6.04 6.14
N THR A 29 -2.13 -5.49 7.23
CA THR A 29 -2.89 -4.24 7.18
C THR A 29 -2.36 -3.24 8.17
N ASN A 30 -2.37 -1.98 7.74
CA ASN A 30 -2.06 -0.82 8.59
C ASN A 30 -2.88 0.38 8.09
N PRO A 31 -2.91 1.50 8.82
CA PRO A 31 -3.63 2.68 8.34
C PRO A 31 -3.07 3.13 6.99
N GLY A 32 -3.86 3.01 5.93
CA GLY A 32 -3.56 3.58 4.61
C GLY A 32 -2.66 2.74 3.75
N SER A 33 -2.47 1.46 4.07
CA SER A 33 -1.59 0.56 3.32
C SER A 33 -0.18 1.15 3.13
N VAL A 34 0.33 1.87 4.14
CA VAL A 34 1.61 2.58 4.11
C VAL A 34 2.77 1.58 4.25
N LEU A 35 3.88 1.82 3.55
CA LEU A 35 5.04 0.94 3.48
C LEU A 35 6.26 1.72 3.93
N SER A 36 6.27 2.06 5.22
CA SER A 36 7.39 2.77 5.82
C SER A 36 8.61 1.85 5.93
N ASN A 37 9.78 2.39 5.61
CA ASN A 37 11.06 1.71 5.84
C ASN A 37 11.38 1.56 7.33
N ASP A 38 10.81 2.43 8.17
CA ASP A 38 11.04 2.45 9.61
C ASP A 38 10.03 1.58 10.39
N ASP A 39 9.02 1.03 9.70
CA ASP A 39 8.07 0.10 10.31
C ASP A 39 8.61 -1.33 10.30
N LEU A 40 8.98 -1.80 11.48
CA LEU A 40 9.44 -3.17 11.70
C LEU A 40 8.35 -4.19 11.35
N GLY A 41 7.07 -3.87 11.53
CA GLY A 41 5.94 -4.76 11.21
C GLY A 41 5.87 -5.05 9.71
N THR A 42 5.86 -3.99 8.90
CA THR A 42 5.91 -4.10 7.43
C THR A 42 7.17 -4.81 6.96
N SER A 43 8.34 -4.41 7.46
CA SER A 43 9.62 -5.01 7.04
C SER A 43 9.72 -6.50 7.40
N SER A 44 9.27 -6.88 8.60
CA SER A 44 9.26 -8.29 9.04
C SER A 44 8.30 -9.12 8.22
N THR A 45 7.09 -8.61 7.93
CA THR A 45 6.10 -9.31 7.12
C THR A 45 6.57 -9.49 5.69
N LEU A 46 7.22 -8.47 5.12
CA LEU A 46 7.83 -8.55 3.79
C LEU A 46 8.91 -9.63 3.73
N GLU A 47 9.86 -9.63 4.68
CA GLU A 47 10.93 -10.64 4.71
C GLU A 47 10.39 -12.06 4.96
N TYR A 48 9.39 -12.21 5.83
CA TYR A 48 8.73 -13.50 6.05
C TYR A 48 8.04 -14.01 4.78
N ALA A 49 7.27 -13.15 4.10
CA ALA A 49 6.61 -13.48 2.84
C ALA A 49 7.61 -13.86 1.74
N LEU A 50 8.74 -13.13 1.64
CA LEU A 50 9.75 -13.38 0.63
C LEU A 50 10.59 -14.63 0.91
N ARG A 51 11.06 -14.83 2.14
CA ARG A 51 12.07 -15.85 2.45
C ARG A 51 11.51 -17.15 3.01
N ILE A 52 10.38 -17.08 3.71
CA ILE A 52 9.81 -18.24 4.40
C ILE A 52 8.64 -18.79 3.60
N LEU A 53 7.71 -17.93 3.22
CA LEU A 53 6.53 -18.31 2.43
C LEU A 53 6.80 -18.34 0.92
N GLU A 54 7.88 -17.70 0.48
CA GLU A 54 8.27 -17.68 -0.92
C GLU A 54 7.15 -17.21 -1.87
N VAL A 55 6.37 -16.20 -1.45
CA VAL A 55 5.21 -15.70 -2.22
C VAL A 55 5.59 -15.34 -3.66
N LYS A 56 4.63 -15.50 -4.58
CA LYS A 56 4.81 -15.19 -6.01
C LYS A 56 4.29 -13.81 -6.39
N HIS A 57 3.40 -13.27 -5.56
CA HIS A 57 2.74 -11.99 -5.81
C HIS A 57 2.73 -11.16 -4.54
N ILE A 58 3.04 -9.87 -4.67
CA ILE A 58 2.77 -8.85 -3.67
C ILE A 58 1.71 -7.94 -4.26
N ILE A 59 0.64 -7.72 -3.52
CA ILE A 59 -0.42 -6.78 -3.86
C ILE A 59 -0.38 -5.65 -2.84
N VAL A 60 -0.12 -4.44 -3.32
CA VAL A 60 -0.39 -3.21 -2.56
C VAL A 60 -1.78 -2.74 -2.96
N CYS A 61 -2.69 -2.67 -1.99
CA CYS A 61 -4.08 -2.36 -2.24
C CYS A 61 -4.56 -1.18 -1.40
N GLY A 62 -5.00 -0.13 -2.08
CA GLY A 62 -5.73 0.98 -1.47
C GLY A 62 -7.23 0.83 -1.68
N HIS A 63 -7.99 1.72 -1.08
CA HIS A 63 -9.43 1.83 -1.31
C HIS A 63 -9.86 3.28 -1.32
N TYR A 64 -10.89 3.56 -2.10
CA TYR A 64 -11.48 4.88 -2.14
C TYR A 64 -12.20 5.22 -0.83
N GLY A 65 -12.32 6.51 -0.54
CA GLY A 65 -12.88 6.98 0.73
C GLY A 65 -11.98 6.71 1.96
N CYS A 66 -10.75 6.22 1.77
CA CYS A 66 -9.78 6.07 2.85
C CYS A 66 -9.63 7.38 3.63
N LYS A 67 -9.76 7.32 4.95
CA LYS A 67 -9.84 8.54 5.76
C LYS A 67 -8.52 9.30 5.85
N LEU A 68 -7.42 8.68 5.46
CA LEU A 68 -6.07 9.20 5.64
C LEU A 68 -5.72 10.33 4.67
N VAL A 69 -6.39 10.40 3.51
CA VAL A 69 -6.24 11.52 2.56
C VAL A 69 -6.87 12.84 3.06
N ASN A 70 -7.66 12.77 4.13
CA ASN A 70 -8.40 13.92 4.68
C ASN A 70 -7.92 14.36 6.07
N VAL A 71 -6.79 13.84 6.55
CA VAL A 71 -6.30 14.14 7.91
C VAL A 71 -5.60 15.49 7.92
N THR A 72 -6.36 16.56 8.21
CA THR A 72 -5.85 17.95 8.16
C THR A 72 -5.30 18.48 9.49
N THR A 73 -5.13 17.67 10.54
CA THR A 73 -4.95 18.22 11.90
C THR A 73 -3.76 17.68 12.68
N SER A 74 -2.79 18.58 12.90
CA SER A 74 -1.89 18.79 14.06
C SER A 74 -1.13 17.60 14.69
N THR A 75 0.21 17.75 14.75
CA THR A 75 1.22 17.03 15.55
C THR A 75 0.71 15.84 16.39
N ASN A 76 0.61 14.67 15.75
CA ASN A 76 0.29 13.39 16.37
C ASN A 76 1.02 12.31 15.54
N PRO A 77 1.39 11.15 16.10
CA PRO A 77 1.90 9.97 15.36
C PRO A 77 1.30 9.72 13.97
N ILE A 78 0.01 10.02 13.76
CA ILE A 78 -0.65 9.90 12.45
C ILE A 78 0.00 10.81 11.38
N LYS A 79 0.41 12.03 11.74
CA LYS A 79 1.08 12.94 10.80
C LYS A 79 2.46 12.42 10.39
N GLU A 80 3.22 11.87 11.34
CA GLU A 80 4.51 11.24 11.03
C GLU A 80 4.32 10.01 10.14
N TRP A 81 3.28 9.22 10.42
CA TRP A 81 2.92 8.04 9.64
C TRP A 81 2.53 8.36 8.19
N LEU A 82 1.88 9.50 7.96
CA LEU A 82 1.37 9.93 6.66
C LEU A 82 2.27 10.95 5.94
N LYS A 83 3.46 11.25 6.49
CA LYS A 83 4.35 12.26 5.91
C LYS A 83 4.66 12.00 4.42
N ASP A 84 4.86 10.75 4.04
CA ASP A 84 5.16 10.36 2.66
C ASP A 84 3.95 10.58 1.74
N VAL A 85 2.73 10.54 2.28
CA VAL A 85 1.49 10.86 1.53
C VAL A 85 1.36 12.36 1.31
N ASP A 86 1.69 13.17 2.32
CA ASP A 86 1.73 14.63 2.20
C ASP A 86 2.78 15.06 1.17
N GLU A 87 3.99 14.49 1.23
CA GLU A 87 5.05 14.73 0.25
C GLU A 87 4.64 14.32 -1.17
N LEU A 88 3.91 13.21 -1.30
CA LEU A 88 3.38 12.77 -2.58
C LEU A 88 2.33 13.74 -3.13
N TYR A 89 1.43 14.25 -2.28
CA TYR A 89 0.46 15.27 -2.67
C TYR A 89 1.18 16.51 -3.20
N GLU A 90 2.18 16.99 -2.46
CA GLU A 90 2.98 18.16 -2.85
C GLU A 90 3.72 17.94 -4.18
N TYR A 91 4.28 16.75 -4.38
CA TYR A 91 4.94 16.38 -5.62
C TYR A 91 3.97 16.35 -6.83
N HIS A 92 2.72 15.96 -6.61
CA HIS A 92 1.65 15.90 -7.63
C HIS A 92 0.68 17.08 -7.55
N ARG A 93 1.04 18.18 -6.88
CA ARG A 93 0.14 19.30 -6.59
C ARG A 93 -0.56 19.83 -7.84
N ASP A 94 0.19 20.08 -8.91
CA ASP A 94 -0.36 20.60 -10.18
C ASP A 94 -1.39 19.68 -10.83
N GLU A 95 -1.23 18.36 -10.67
CA GLU A 95 -2.18 17.37 -11.19
C GLU A 95 -3.43 17.31 -10.31
N LEU A 96 -3.25 17.28 -8.99
CA LEU A 96 -4.33 17.12 -8.02
C LEU A 96 -5.18 18.39 -7.89
N GLU A 97 -4.57 19.58 -7.88
CA GLU A 97 -5.29 20.85 -7.75
C GLU A 97 -6.11 21.20 -9.01
N ARG A 98 -5.79 20.61 -10.18
CA ARG A 98 -6.63 20.70 -11.39
C ARG A 98 -7.94 19.93 -11.29
N ILE A 99 -8.05 18.96 -10.39
CA ILE A 99 -9.28 18.21 -10.16
C ILE A 99 -10.14 19.02 -9.18
N GLU A 100 -11.17 19.72 -9.67
CA GLU A 100 -12.00 20.60 -8.83
C GLU A 100 -12.80 19.84 -7.77
N ASN A 101 -13.31 18.65 -8.13
CA ASN A 101 -14.09 17.81 -7.23
C ASN A 101 -13.18 17.16 -6.19
N MET A 102 -13.39 17.48 -4.91
CA MET A 102 -12.58 16.97 -3.80
C MET A 102 -12.62 15.44 -3.69
N ILE A 103 -13.75 14.80 -3.96
CA ILE A 103 -13.88 13.33 -3.91
C ILE A 103 -12.99 12.72 -4.99
N GLU A 104 -13.06 13.21 -6.22
CA GLU A 104 -12.24 12.72 -7.33
C GLU A 104 -10.75 13.01 -7.10
N ARG A 105 -10.40 14.16 -6.53
CA ARG A 105 -9.02 14.47 -6.15
C ARG A 105 -8.48 13.48 -5.12
N ASN A 106 -9.28 13.16 -4.10
CA ASN A 106 -8.92 12.19 -3.09
C ASN A 106 -8.77 10.78 -3.68
N ARG A 107 -9.67 10.38 -4.59
CA ARG A 107 -9.55 9.12 -5.34
C ARG A 107 -8.21 9.07 -6.08
N ARG A 108 -7.86 10.15 -6.78
CA ARG A 108 -6.59 10.25 -7.50
C ARG A 108 -5.38 10.18 -6.57
N LEU A 109 -5.43 10.81 -5.41
CA LEU A 109 -4.36 10.70 -4.41
C LEU A 109 -4.17 9.26 -3.92
N VAL A 110 -5.26 8.52 -3.69
CA VAL A 110 -5.20 7.09 -3.34
C VAL A 110 -4.51 6.28 -4.45
N GLU A 111 -4.88 6.50 -5.72
CA GLU A 111 -4.23 5.82 -6.85
C GLU A 111 -2.73 6.09 -6.91
N LEU A 112 -2.32 7.35 -6.78
CA LEU A 112 -0.92 7.77 -6.78
C LEU A 112 -0.16 7.16 -5.60
N HIS A 113 -0.78 7.12 -4.42
CA HIS A 113 -0.21 6.52 -3.21
C HIS A 113 0.11 5.05 -3.42
N VAL A 114 -0.90 4.24 -3.81
CA VAL A 114 -0.72 2.81 -4.04
C VAL A 114 0.32 2.54 -5.13
N TRP A 115 0.31 3.33 -6.19
CA TRP A 115 1.29 3.19 -7.27
C TRP A 115 2.71 3.52 -6.81
N SER A 116 2.90 4.62 -6.08
CA SER A 116 4.20 5.04 -5.53
C SER A 116 4.78 3.98 -4.60
N GLN A 117 3.92 3.39 -3.76
CA GLN A 117 4.24 2.34 -2.81
C GLN A 117 4.70 1.05 -3.52
N ALA A 118 3.92 0.57 -4.49
CA ALA A 118 4.28 -0.58 -5.31
C ALA A 118 5.59 -0.36 -6.09
N ARG A 119 5.77 0.85 -6.66
CA ARG A 119 7.00 1.23 -7.36
C ARG A 119 8.21 1.25 -6.42
N SER A 120 8.04 1.74 -5.21
CA SER A 120 9.09 1.79 -4.18
C SER A 120 9.54 0.38 -3.76
N LEU A 121 8.60 -0.56 -3.63
CA LEU A 121 8.95 -1.98 -3.39
C LEU A 121 9.88 -2.54 -4.49
N LEU A 122 9.56 -2.29 -5.76
CA LEU A 122 10.37 -2.73 -6.90
C LEU A 122 11.76 -2.07 -6.95
N GLN A 123 12.02 -1.03 -6.17
CA GLN A 123 13.36 -0.43 -6.05
C GLN A 123 14.21 -1.10 -4.96
N LYS A 124 13.61 -1.85 -4.04
CA LYS A 124 14.34 -2.53 -2.96
C LYS A 124 15.16 -3.69 -3.51
N GLN A 125 16.42 -3.79 -3.07
CA GLN A 125 17.36 -4.80 -3.55
C GLN A 125 16.90 -6.25 -3.25
N ASN A 126 16.32 -6.47 -2.07
CA ASN A 126 15.76 -7.77 -1.69
C ASN A 126 14.60 -8.19 -2.61
N ILE A 127 13.71 -7.27 -2.99
CA ILE A 127 12.60 -7.52 -3.91
C ILE A 127 13.13 -7.81 -5.31
N ARG A 128 14.00 -6.95 -5.85
CA ARG A 128 14.59 -7.14 -7.21
C ARG A 128 15.30 -8.47 -7.36
N LYS A 129 16.05 -8.89 -6.33
CA LYS A 129 16.72 -10.18 -6.34
C LYS A 129 15.72 -11.32 -6.48
N VAL A 130 14.64 -11.29 -5.68
CA VAL A 130 13.61 -12.34 -5.72
C VAL A 130 12.80 -12.30 -7.04
N GLU A 131 12.56 -11.11 -7.60
CA GLU A 131 11.98 -10.95 -8.93
C GLU A 131 12.83 -11.63 -10.00
N GLN A 132 14.15 -11.41 -10.00
CA GLN A 132 15.08 -12.03 -10.94
C GLN A 132 15.21 -13.54 -10.75
N ASP A 133 15.29 -14.00 -9.50
CA ASP A 133 15.54 -15.41 -9.17
C ASP A 133 14.27 -16.29 -9.33
N ARG A 134 13.09 -15.75 -8.99
CA ARG A 134 11.84 -16.53 -8.85
C ARG A 134 10.64 -15.94 -9.59
N GLY A 135 10.78 -14.81 -10.29
CA GLY A 135 9.70 -14.20 -11.06
C GLY A 135 8.59 -13.58 -10.20
N LEU A 136 8.92 -13.09 -9.00
CA LEU A 136 8.00 -12.33 -8.15
C LEU A 136 7.38 -11.15 -8.90
N LYS A 137 6.08 -10.93 -8.72
CA LYS A 137 5.38 -9.77 -9.30
C LYS A 137 4.81 -8.88 -8.21
N VAL A 138 4.96 -7.57 -8.37
CA VAL A 138 4.33 -6.56 -7.50
C VAL A 138 3.19 -5.90 -8.27
N HIS A 139 2.03 -5.78 -7.64
CA HIS A 139 0.82 -5.22 -8.22
C HIS A 139 0.27 -4.09 -7.36
N ALA A 140 -0.35 -3.11 -8.01
CA ALA A 140 -1.05 -2.00 -7.38
C ALA A 140 -2.54 -2.10 -7.74
N PHE A 141 -3.41 -2.14 -6.74
CA PHE A 141 -4.87 -2.19 -6.92
C PHE A 141 -5.56 -1.13 -6.06
N VAL A 142 -6.70 -0.64 -6.54
CA VAL A 142 -7.61 0.22 -5.78
C VAL A 142 -9.04 -0.28 -6.01
N TYR A 143 -9.86 -0.27 -4.96
CA TYR A 143 -11.27 -0.62 -5.03
C TYR A 143 -12.16 0.38 -4.28
N ASP A 144 -13.46 0.31 -4.54
CA ASP A 144 -14.53 1.03 -3.82
C ASP A 144 -15.08 0.20 -2.66
#